data_AF-A0A482VMA2-F1
#
_entry.id   AF-A0A482VMA2-F1
#
_cell.length_a   1.000
_cell.length_b   1.000
_cell.length_c   1.000
_cell.angle_alpha   90.00
_cell.angle_beta   90.00
_cell.angle_gamma   90.00
#
_symmetry.space_group_name_H-M   'P 1'
#
loop_
_entity.id
_entity.type
_entity.pdbx_description
1 polymer ?
#
loop_
_entity_poly.entity_id
_entity_poly.type
_entity_poly.pdbx_seq_one_letter_code
_entity_poly.pdbx_strand_id
1 'polypeptide(L)'
;MATKGLFHSANLTRRDPEEMMEYIRFIGQLYDFDSERSSFSKLLEFQNILEKLQMTVAYVARQVATPCEELLKNCYWKNVRVNCSSIFTMRQTHDGYCCVFNYVKLTSETLDYEVNKEPMTTEAGVENGLYVSVNNNLEDYYYTTLSSAGIHTFVPTDYPDKPSGSVTEILTQPNSENFVEIVPTTLTSVEDVVSYPIEKRGCFFEYERSTLLGNIYSQSDCHVDCRIVSIQAMCQCIPFMIPFSTNETVCTLADIPCLNRYR
;
A
#
# COMPACT_ATOMS: atom_id res chain seq x y z
N MET A 1 6.87 -10.96 15.87
CA MET A 1 6.06 -10.94 17.14
C MET A 1 4.55 -10.77 16.90
N ALA A 2 4.13 -10.38 15.68
CA ALA A 2 2.76 -10.04 15.32
C ALA A 2 1.80 -11.26 15.21
N THR A 3 2.32 -12.43 14.83
CA THR A 3 1.60 -13.71 14.85
C THR A 3 1.07 -14.12 16.23
N LYS A 4 1.73 -13.71 17.33
CA LYS A 4 1.28 -14.03 18.71
C LYS A 4 -0.10 -13.45 19.06
N GLY A 5 -0.46 -12.29 18.51
CA GLY A 5 -1.79 -11.69 18.72
C GLY A 5 -2.90 -12.47 18.03
N LEU A 6 -2.64 -12.95 16.80
CA LEU A 6 -3.54 -13.83 16.05
C LEU A 6 -3.65 -15.23 16.66
N PHE A 7 -2.56 -15.77 17.21
CA PHE A 7 -2.59 -17.05 17.93
C PHE A 7 -3.34 -16.97 19.27
N HIS A 8 -3.37 -15.80 19.93
CA HIS A 8 -4.24 -15.63 21.09
C HIS A 8 -5.73 -15.71 20.70
N SER A 9 -6.11 -15.22 19.52
CA SER A 9 -7.45 -15.43 18.94
C SER A 9 -7.68 -16.84 18.38
N ALA A 10 -6.65 -17.61 18.02
CA ALA A 10 -6.79 -19.02 17.61
C ALA A 10 -7.27 -19.93 18.75
N ASN A 11 -7.01 -19.56 20.02
CA ASN A 11 -7.61 -20.25 21.16
C ASN A 11 -9.15 -20.11 21.21
N LEU A 12 -9.73 -19.09 20.57
CA LEU A 12 -11.20 -18.91 20.48
C LEU A 12 -11.81 -19.80 19.39
N THR A 13 -11.05 -20.20 18.37
CA THR A 13 -11.54 -21.01 17.24
C THR A 13 -11.37 -22.51 17.44
N ARG A 14 -10.63 -22.97 18.45
CA ARG A 14 -10.29 -24.39 18.73
C ARG A 14 -9.68 -25.12 17.52
N ARG A 15 -9.01 -24.39 16.62
CA ARG A 15 -8.33 -24.94 15.45
C ARG A 15 -6.84 -25.07 15.67
N ASP A 16 -6.22 -25.94 14.89
CA ASP A 16 -4.77 -26.13 14.94
C ASP A 16 -4.03 -24.86 14.47
N PRO A 17 -2.95 -24.44 15.15
CA PRO A 17 -2.15 -23.29 14.73
C PRO A 17 -1.66 -23.35 13.27
N GLU A 18 -1.29 -24.53 12.76
CA GLU A 18 -0.85 -24.71 11.37
C GLU A 18 -2.00 -24.50 10.38
N GLU A 19 -3.20 -24.98 10.73
CA GLU A 19 -4.41 -24.78 9.93
C GLU A 19 -4.78 -23.29 9.85
N MET A 20 -4.62 -22.54 10.95
CA MET A 20 -4.82 -21.09 10.96
C MET A 20 -3.80 -20.35 10.10
N MET A 21 -2.56 -20.83 10.01
CA MET A 21 -1.54 -20.24 9.14
C MET A 21 -1.85 -20.44 7.66
N GLU A 22 -2.46 -21.56 7.28
CA GLU A 22 -2.97 -21.75 5.91
C GLU A 22 -4.07 -20.74 5.55
N TYR A 23 -4.98 -20.45 6.48
CA TYR A 23 -6.02 -19.44 6.26
C TYR A 23 -5.46 -18.03 6.13
N ILE A 24 -4.44 -17.67 6.91
CA ILE A 24 -3.78 -16.36 6.83
C ILE A 24 -3.24 -16.07 5.42
N ARG A 25 -2.80 -17.09 4.68
CA ARG A 25 -2.36 -16.91 3.28
C ARG A 25 -3.44 -16.33 2.37
N PHE A 26 -4.71 -16.57 2.67
CA PHE A 26 -5.81 -16.01 1.86
C PHE A 26 -5.94 -14.50 1.99
N ILE A 27 -5.42 -13.89 3.07
CA ILE A 27 -5.32 -12.43 3.14
C ILE A 27 -4.47 -11.89 2.00
N GLY A 28 -3.43 -12.63 1.60
CA GLY A 28 -2.59 -12.28 0.47
C GLY A 28 -3.33 -12.22 -0.87
N GLN A 29 -4.34 -13.08 -1.06
CA GLN A 29 -5.16 -13.11 -2.28
C GLN A 29 -6.04 -11.87 -2.45
N LEU A 30 -6.15 -11.04 -1.42
CA LEU A 30 -6.82 -9.75 -1.55
C LEU A 30 -5.94 -8.69 -2.24
N TYR A 31 -4.63 -8.92 -2.43
CA TYR A 31 -3.74 -8.00 -3.13
C TYR A 31 -3.63 -8.28 -4.63
N ASP A 32 -3.61 -9.55 -5.04
CA ASP A 32 -3.50 -9.96 -6.44
C ASP A 32 -4.80 -10.51 -7.04
N PHE A 33 -5.83 -10.65 -6.20
CA PHE A 33 -7.12 -11.26 -6.53
C PHE A 33 -6.98 -12.66 -7.14
N ASP A 34 -5.93 -13.41 -6.81
CA ASP A 34 -5.68 -14.73 -7.38
C ASP A 34 -6.69 -15.77 -6.84
N SER A 35 -7.75 -16.02 -7.60
CA SER A 35 -8.76 -17.03 -7.28
C SER A 35 -8.37 -18.45 -7.67
N GLU A 36 -7.26 -18.66 -8.40
CA GLU A 36 -6.85 -19.99 -8.87
C GLU A 36 -6.05 -20.76 -7.81
N ARG A 37 -5.36 -20.04 -6.92
CA ARG A 37 -4.57 -20.65 -5.84
C ARG A 37 -5.41 -21.34 -4.77
N SER A 38 -6.72 -21.10 -4.70
CA SER A 38 -7.54 -21.58 -3.59
C SER A 38 -8.99 -21.89 -3.97
N SER A 39 -9.54 -22.91 -3.33
CA SER A 39 -10.95 -23.24 -3.50
C SER A 39 -11.82 -22.15 -2.86
N PHE A 40 -12.83 -21.67 -3.61
CA PHE A 40 -13.79 -20.68 -3.11
C PHE A 40 -14.45 -21.08 -1.79
N SER A 41 -14.64 -22.38 -1.53
CA SER A 41 -15.18 -22.87 -0.26
C SER A 41 -14.29 -22.55 0.94
N LYS A 42 -12.96 -22.60 0.77
CA LYS A 42 -11.99 -22.28 1.84
C LYS A 42 -11.92 -20.78 2.10
N LEU A 43 -12.02 -19.96 1.06
CA LEU A 43 -12.14 -18.49 1.19
C LEU A 43 -13.36 -18.11 2.02
N LEU A 44 -14.51 -18.68 1.68
CA LEU A 44 -15.76 -18.44 2.40
C LEU A 44 -15.71 -18.97 3.84
N GLU A 45 -15.09 -20.13 4.06
CA GLU A 45 -14.89 -20.65 5.41
C GLU A 45 -14.08 -19.69 6.28
N PHE A 46 -12.98 -19.15 5.74
CA PHE A 46 -12.17 -18.18 6.48
C PHE A 46 -12.93 -16.89 6.74
N GLN A 47 -13.65 -16.38 5.74
CA GLN A 47 -14.50 -15.21 5.90
C GLN A 47 -15.49 -15.37 7.04
N ASN A 48 -16.17 -16.52 7.12
CA ASN A 48 -17.09 -16.84 8.23
C ASN A 48 -16.39 -16.89 9.60
N ILE A 49 -15.13 -17.34 9.65
CA ILE A 49 -14.33 -17.31 10.89
C ILE A 49 -14.07 -15.86 11.32
N LEU A 50 -13.66 -15.01 10.38
CA LEU A 50 -13.40 -13.59 10.65
C LEU A 50 -14.66 -12.88 11.14
N GLU A 51 -15.81 -13.13 10.53
CA GLU A 51 -17.09 -12.55 10.94
C GLU A 51 -17.51 -12.98 12.35
N LYS A 52 -17.34 -14.27 12.69
CA LYS A 52 -17.59 -14.77 14.05
C LYS A 52 -16.69 -14.12 15.10
N LEU A 53 -15.45 -13.80 14.72
CA LEU A 53 -14.48 -13.12 15.56
C LEU A 53 -14.63 -11.58 15.52
N GLN A 54 -15.56 -11.05 14.72
CA GLN A 54 -15.75 -9.62 14.48
C GLN A 54 -14.46 -8.93 14.00
N MET A 55 -13.66 -9.63 13.20
CA MET A 55 -12.42 -9.13 12.61
C MET A 55 -12.63 -8.76 11.15
N THR A 56 -12.06 -7.64 10.72
CA THR A 56 -12.05 -7.24 9.30
C THR A 56 -10.80 -7.78 8.61
N VAL A 57 -10.87 -7.97 7.29
CA VAL A 57 -9.71 -8.36 6.48
C VAL A 57 -8.56 -7.35 6.61
N ALA A 58 -8.87 -6.05 6.69
CA ALA A 58 -7.90 -4.98 6.90
C ALA A 58 -7.20 -5.08 8.26
N TYR A 59 -7.93 -5.41 9.33
CA TYR A 59 -7.36 -5.63 10.65
C TYR A 59 -6.38 -6.81 10.64
N VAL A 60 -6.80 -7.95 10.07
CA VAL A 60 -5.93 -9.14 10.00
C VAL A 60 -4.69 -8.84 9.15
N ALA A 61 -4.85 -8.21 7.99
CA ALA A 61 -3.76 -7.80 7.11
C ALA A 61 -2.72 -6.93 7.85
N ARG A 62 -3.18 -6.01 8.72
CA ARG A 62 -2.29 -5.18 9.54
C ARG A 62 -1.55 -5.98 10.61
N GLN A 63 -2.23 -6.93 11.24
CA GLN A 63 -1.64 -7.77 12.30
C GLN A 63 -0.62 -8.79 11.76
N VAL A 64 -0.71 -9.17 10.49
CA VAL A 64 0.27 -10.08 9.87
C VAL A 64 1.43 -9.35 9.19
N ALA A 65 1.33 -8.03 9.01
CA ALA A 65 2.41 -7.25 8.42
C ALA A 65 3.61 -7.15 9.37
N THR A 66 4.81 -7.21 8.81
CA THR A 66 6.05 -6.98 9.58
C THR A 66 6.11 -5.51 10.03
N PRO A 67 6.26 -5.23 11.34
CA PRO A 67 6.42 -3.86 11.84
C PRO A 67 7.65 -3.16 11.25
N CYS A 68 7.58 -1.84 11.05
CA CYS A 68 8.68 -1.07 10.47
C CYS A 68 9.94 -1.08 11.35
N GLU A 69 9.79 -1.21 12.67
CA GLU A 69 10.89 -1.35 13.64
C GLU A 69 11.62 -2.69 13.52
N GLU A 70 10.92 -3.71 13.02
CA GLU A 70 11.46 -5.04 12.80
C GLU A 70 12.14 -5.12 11.42
N LEU A 71 11.50 -4.53 10.41
CA LEU A 71 11.96 -4.50 9.02
C LEU A 71 13.13 -3.52 8.80
N LEU A 72 13.11 -2.33 9.39
CA LEU A 72 14.11 -1.28 9.17
C LEU A 72 14.98 -1.11 10.40
N LYS A 73 16.31 -1.28 10.26
CA LYS A 73 17.25 -1.29 11.41
C LYS A 73 18.10 -0.04 11.52
N ASN A 74 18.86 0.27 10.48
CA ASN A 74 19.75 1.42 10.46
C ASN A 74 19.24 2.42 9.45
N CYS A 75 18.87 3.61 9.91
CA CYS A 75 18.42 4.69 9.05
C CYS A 75 19.35 5.89 9.17
N TYR A 76 19.75 6.44 8.04
CA TYR A 76 20.47 7.70 7.95
C TYR A 76 19.77 8.60 6.95
N TRP A 77 19.67 9.86 7.32
CA TRP A 77 19.18 10.92 6.45
C TRP A 77 20.25 12.00 6.39
N LYS A 78 20.73 12.33 5.18
CA LYS A 78 21.84 13.29 4.99
C LYS A 78 23.08 12.93 5.83
N ASN A 79 23.45 11.64 5.82
CA ASN A 79 24.56 11.07 6.58
C ASN A 79 24.42 11.22 8.12
N VAL A 80 23.27 11.65 8.62
CA VAL A 80 22.96 11.71 10.06
C VAL A 80 22.15 10.50 10.44
N ARG A 81 22.61 9.76 11.44
CA ARG A 81 21.87 8.62 11.99
C ARG A 81 20.58 9.12 12.64
N VAL A 82 19.45 8.56 12.22
CA VAL A 82 18.11 8.88 12.75
C VAL A 82 17.40 7.61 13.22
N ASN A 83 16.39 7.76 14.06
CA ASN A 83 15.54 6.64 14.42
C ASN A 83 14.62 6.30 13.24
N CYS A 84 14.64 5.05 12.75
CA CYS A 84 13.77 4.63 11.64
C CYS A 84 12.29 4.93 11.90
N SER A 85 11.78 4.69 13.12
CA SER A 85 10.39 4.97 13.50
C SER A 85 10.03 6.45 13.49
N SER A 86 11.02 7.35 13.49
CA SER A 86 10.76 8.80 13.44
C SER A 86 10.55 9.34 12.03
N ILE A 87 11.03 8.62 11.00
CA ILE A 87 10.98 9.06 9.60
C ILE A 87 10.18 8.11 8.69
N PHE A 88 9.95 6.87 9.13
CA PHE A 88 9.10 5.90 8.45
C PHE A 88 7.79 5.71 9.20
N THR A 89 6.72 5.52 8.45
CA THR A 89 5.40 5.17 9.00
C THR A 89 4.83 3.99 8.22
N MET A 90 4.23 3.04 8.93
CA MET A 90 3.48 1.97 8.29
C MET A 90 2.22 2.54 7.63
N ARG A 91 2.07 2.33 6.33
CA ARG A 91 0.92 2.79 5.54
C ARG A 91 0.40 1.64 4.69
N GLN A 92 -0.91 1.58 4.55
CA GLN A 92 -1.54 0.71 3.57
C GLN A 92 -1.27 1.24 2.15
N THR A 93 -0.91 0.32 1.25
CA THR A 93 -0.62 0.57 -0.17
C THR A 93 -1.24 -0.54 -1.03
N HIS A 94 -1.10 -0.42 -2.36
CA HIS A 94 -1.52 -1.46 -3.31
C HIS A 94 -0.90 -2.84 -2.99
N ASP A 95 0.35 -2.88 -2.53
CA ASP A 95 1.08 -4.13 -2.25
C ASP A 95 1.07 -4.50 -0.76
N GLY A 96 0.18 -3.89 0.02
CA GLY A 96 0.00 -4.14 1.44
C GLY A 96 0.56 -3.05 2.35
N TYR A 97 0.81 -3.42 3.60
CA TYR A 97 1.35 -2.48 4.58
C TYR A 97 2.85 -2.31 4.37
N CYS A 98 3.24 -1.13 3.90
CA CYS A 98 4.62 -0.77 3.62
C CYS A 98 5.13 0.28 4.62
N CYS A 99 6.45 0.33 4.80
CA CYS A 99 7.10 1.39 5.56
C CYS A 99 7.43 2.55 4.63
N VAL A 100 6.71 3.66 4.79
CA VAL A 100 6.75 4.78 3.87
C VAL A 100 7.47 5.96 4.48
N PHE A 101 8.36 6.56 3.69
CA PHE A 101 9.13 7.76 4.02
C PHE A 101 8.64 8.93 3.17
N ASN A 102 8.44 10.10 3.79
CA ASN A 102 8.12 11.37 3.12
C ASN A 102 6.87 11.35 2.21
N TYR A 103 5.82 10.63 2.61
CA TYR A 103 4.55 10.62 1.89
C TYR A 103 3.57 11.63 2.47
N VAL A 104 3.17 12.62 1.68
CA VAL A 104 2.44 13.81 2.15
C VAL A 104 0.93 13.71 2.03
N LYS A 105 0.42 12.69 1.33
CA LYS A 105 -1.02 12.51 1.13
C LYS A 105 -1.69 12.04 2.43
N LEU A 106 -2.75 12.74 2.81
CA LEU A 106 -3.58 12.36 3.95
C LEU A 106 -4.54 11.24 3.53
N THR A 107 -4.66 10.23 4.37
CA THR A 107 -5.64 9.15 4.27
C THR A 107 -6.57 9.22 5.48
N SER A 108 -7.72 8.54 5.43
CA SER A 108 -8.63 8.42 6.58
C SER A 108 -7.94 7.91 7.85
N GLU A 109 -6.91 7.06 7.72
CA GLU A 109 -6.08 6.58 8.84
C GLU A 109 -5.11 7.63 9.41
N THR A 110 -4.86 8.72 8.69
CA THR A 110 -3.80 9.71 9.01
C THR A 110 -4.27 11.14 9.10
N LEU A 111 -5.59 11.34 9.15
CA LEU A 111 -6.21 12.63 9.51
C LEU A 111 -5.73 13.12 10.89
N ASP A 112 -5.31 12.21 11.78
CA ASP A 112 -4.83 12.51 13.14
C ASP A 112 -3.30 12.63 13.26
N TYR A 113 -2.55 12.39 12.17
CA TYR A 113 -1.08 12.49 12.18
C TYR A 113 -0.64 13.75 11.44
N GLU A 114 -0.02 14.69 12.17
CA GLU A 114 0.81 15.71 11.55
C GLU A 114 1.93 14.99 10.80
N VAL A 115 1.80 14.88 9.47
CA VAL A 115 2.89 14.42 8.62
C VAL A 115 3.99 15.47 8.74
N ASN A 116 5.01 15.19 9.55
CA ASN A 116 6.23 16.01 9.61
C ASN A 116 6.83 16.07 8.19
N LYS A 117 6.63 17.21 7.51
CA LYS A 117 7.00 17.48 6.11
C LYS A 117 8.51 17.73 5.94
N GLU A 118 9.38 17.02 6.64
CA GLU A 118 10.78 17.45 6.78
C GLU A 118 11.82 16.34 6.74
N PRO A 119 11.82 15.58 5.64
CA PRO A 119 13.12 15.35 5.02
C PRO A 119 13.09 15.72 3.54
N MET A 120 13.49 16.96 3.24
CA MET A 120 13.83 17.41 1.89
C MET A 120 15.34 17.62 1.79
N THR A 121 15.91 17.27 0.64
CA THR A 121 17.29 17.62 0.28
C THR A 121 17.28 18.47 -0.97
N THR A 122 18.12 19.51 -0.99
CA THR A 122 18.40 20.35 -2.15
C THR A 122 19.75 20.02 -2.78
N GLU A 123 20.50 19.11 -2.14
CA GLU A 123 21.83 18.69 -2.57
C GLU A 123 21.75 17.27 -3.13
N ALA A 124 22.40 17.08 -4.28
CA ALA A 124 22.66 15.75 -4.82
C ALA A 124 23.82 15.08 -4.06
N GLY A 125 23.95 13.77 -4.23
CA GLY A 125 24.98 12.96 -3.57
C GLY A 125 24.38 11.88 -2.69
N VAL A 126 25.05 10.72 -2.64
CA VAL A 126 24.64 9.57 -1.83
C VAL A 126 24.68 9.89 -0.34
N GLU A 127 25.61 10.75 0.07
CA GLU A 127 25.74 11.28 1.42
C GLU A 127 24.55 12.16 1.84
N ASN A 128 23.89 12.80 0.88
CA ASN A 128 22.74 13.68 1.10
C ASN A 128 21.39 12.95 0.95
N GLY A 129 21.44 11.65 0.68
CA GLY A 129 20.27 10.81 0.48
C GLY A 129 19.77 10.10 1.74
N LEU A 130 18.94 9.09 1.49
CA LEU A 130 18.38 8.17 2.47
C LEU A 130 19.17 6.86 2.41
N TYR A 131 19.70 6.41 3.54
CA TYR A 131 20.30 5.09 3.69
C TYR A 131 19.46 4.26 4.67
N VAL A 132 19.12 3.04 4.28
CA VAL A 132 18.32 2.14 5.10
C VAL A 132 18.87 0.71 5.02
N SER A 133 19.12 0.09 6.17
CA SER A 133 19.34 -1.35 6.24
C SER A 133 18.01 -2.07 6.45
N VAL A 134 17.64 -2.92 5.49
CA VAL A 134 16.44 -3.76 5.55
C VAL A 134 16.79 -5.12 6.14
N ASN A 135 16.14 -5.46 7.23
CA ASN A 135 16.22 -6.77 7.88
C ASN A 135 15.15 -7.69 7.30
N ASN A 136 15.51 -8.41 6.23
CA ASN A 136 14.59 -9.27 5.53
C ASN A 136 14.56 -10.69 6.13
N ASN A 137 13.47 -11.06 6.81
CA ASN A 137 13.30 -12.40 7.36
C ASN A 137 12.65 -13.35 6.33
N LEU A 138 13.47 -14.11 5.61
CA LEU A 138 13.02 -15.04 4.57
C LEU A 138 12.11 -16.18 5.08
N GLU A 139 12.18 -16.51 6.37
CA GLU A 139 11.33 -17.54 6.98
C GLU A 139 9.89 -17.05 7.19
N ASP A 140 9.64 -15.74 7.13
CA ASP A 140 8.32 -15.11 7.32
C ASP A 140 7.56 -14.89 5.98
N TYR A 141 8.11 -15.40 4.86
CA TYR A 141 7.52 -15.27 3.53
C TYR A 141 6.39 -16.28 3.32
N TYR A 142 5.18 -15.96 3.79
CA TYR A 142 4.01 -16.85 3.68
C TYR A 142 3.20 -16.72 2.39
N TYR A 143 3.14 -15.53 1.79
CA TYR A 143 2.38 -15.21 0.58
C TYR A 143 3.17 -14.30 -0.35
N THR A 144 4.20 -14.84 -0.98
CA THR A 144 5.12 -14.04 -1.80
C THR A 144 5.56 -14.85 -3.00
N THR A 145 5.47 -14.27 -4.19
CA THR A 145 5.92 -14.87 -5.45
C THR A 145 7.44 -14.77 -5.61
N LEU A 146 8.08 -13.76 -4.99
CA LEU A 146 9.54 -13.60 -4.95
C LEU A 146 10.02 -13.29 -3.53
N SER A 147 11.13 -13.92 -3.14
CA SER A 147 11.80 -13.71 -1.85
C SER A 147 12.72 -12.49 -1.88
N SER A 148 12.18 -11.34 -2.26
CA SER A 148 12.89 -10.05 -2.37
C SER A 148 12.23 -8.97 -1.53
N ALA A 149 13.00 -7.96 -1.15
CA ALA A 149 12.43 -6.70 -0.64
C ALA A 149 12.20 -5.75 -1.82
N GLY A 150 10.96 -5.25 -1.95
CA GLY A 150 10.59 -4.25 -2.94
C GLY A 150 10.84 -2.84 -2.41
N ILE A 151 11.49 -2.00 -3.22
CA ILE A 151 11.60 -0.56 -3.01
C ILE A 151 10.65 0.10 -4.01
N HIS A 152 9.70 0.88 -3.51
CA HIS A 152 8.79 1.66 -4.34
C HIS A 152 9.14 3.13 -4.26
N THR A 153 9.23 3.78 -5.41
CA THR A 153 9.42 5.23 -5.52
C THR A 153 8.26 5.83 -6.31
N PHE A 154 7.72 6.93 -5.81
CA PHE A 154 6.52 7.58 -6.36
C PHE A 154 6.46 9.04 -5.93
N VAL A 155 5.60 9.82 -6.61
CA VAL A 155 5.38 11.24 -6.28
C VAL A 155 4.62 11.32 -4.96
N PRO A 156 5.07 12.11 -3.97
CA PRO A 156 4.52 12.05 -2.61
C PRO A 156 3.07 12.57 -2.48
N THR A 157 2.55 13.23 -3.52
CA THR A 157 1.15 13.67 -3.61
C THR A 157 0.23 12.65 -4.27
N ASP A 158 0.79 11.67 -4.98
CA ASP A 158 0.04 10.62 -5.68
C ASP A 158 -0.28 9.48 -4.73
N TYR A 159 -1.44 8.85 -4.93
CA TYR A 159 -1.64 7.53 -4.36
C TYR A 159 -0.72 6.51 -5.08
N PRO A 160 0.06 5.70 -4.34
CA PRO A 160 1.02 4.76 -4.93
C PRO A 160 0.31 3.53 -5.53
N ASP A 161 -0.33 3.73 -6.68
CA ASP A 161 -0.96 2.66 -7.46
C ASP A 161 -0.03 2.18 -8.58
N LYS A 162 0.44 0.94 -8.49
CA LYS A 162 1.35 0.36 -9.50
C LYS A 162 0.71 0.29 -10.90
N PRO A 163 -0.55 -0.16 -11.08
CA PRO A 163 -1.22 -0.14 -12.39
C PRO A 163 -1.38 1.24 -13.02
N SER A 164 -1.41 2.32 -12.24
CA SER A 164 -1.46 3.69 -12.77
C SER A 164 -0.17 4.13 -13.47
N GLY A 165 0.95 3.46 -13.21
CA GLY A 165 2.29 3.84 -13.70
C GLY A 165 3.00 4.92 -12.88
N SER A 166 2.40 5.41 -11.78
CA SER A 166 3.04 6.40 -10.89
C SER A 166 4.11 5.81 -9.96
N VAL A 167 4.13 4.48 -9.82
CA VAL A 167 5.08 3.77 -8.93
C VAL A 167 6.17 3.06 -9.75
N THR A 168 7.42 3.33 -9.41
CA THR A 168 8.56 2.53 -9.88
C THR A 168 8.94 1.51 -8.80
N GLU A 169 9.03 0.24 -9.18
CA GLU A 169 9.40 -0.86 -8.28
C GLU A 169 10.80 -1.38 -8.60
N ILE A 170 11.62 -1.51 -7.55
CA ILE A 170 12.95 -2.10 -7.61
C ILE A 170 12.99 -3.28 -6.66
N LEU A 171 13.30 -4.47 -7.19
CA LEU A 171 13.44 -5.67 -6.38
C LEU A 171 14.89 -5.85 -5.97
N THR A 172 15.09 -6.01 -4.66
CA THR A 172 16.43 -6.18 -4.08
C THR A 172 16.60 -7.59 -3.52
N GLN A 173 17.79 -8.15 -3.73
CA GLN A 173 18.14 -9.46 -3.20
C GLN A 173 18.63 -9.33 -1.74
N PRO A 174 18.39 -10.34 -0.89
CA PRO A 174 19.02 -10.40 0.43
C PRO A 174 20.55 -10.33 0.32
N ASN A 175 21.21 -9.74 1.31
CA ASN A 175 22.67 -9.59 1.37
C ASN A 175 23.26 -8.79 0.20
N SER A 176 22.52 -7.81 -0.33
CA SER A 176 22.99 -6.89 -1.36
C SER A 176 22.90 -5.44 -0.91
N GLU A 177 23.78 -4.61 -1.45
CA GLU A 177 23.72 -3.16 -1.33
C GLU A 177 23.22 -2.59 -2.67
N ASN A 178 22.17 -1.78 -2.63
CA ASN A 178 21.52 -1.25 -3.82
C ASN A 178 21.52 0.27 -3.76
N PHE A 179 22.05 0.90 -4.82
CA PHE A 179 22.05 2.34 -4.98
C PHE A 179 20.91 2.74 -5.92
N VAL A 180 19.96 3.51 -5.41
CA VAL A 180 18.80 3.97 -6.18
C VAL A 180 18.95 5.47 -6.43
N GLU A 181 19.16 5.83 -7.68
CA GLU A 181 19.17 7.23 -8.12
C GLU A 181 17.73 7.71 -8.37
N ILE A 182 17.38 8.86 -7.80
CA ILE A 182 16.08 9.51 -8.01
C ILE A 182 16.27 10.72 -8.90
N VAL A 183 15.70 10.68 -10.12
CA VAL A 183 15.76 11.78 -11.09
C VAL A 183 14.35 12.39 -11.23
N PRO A 184 14.06 13.53 -10.55
CA PRO A 184 12.76 14.16 -10.66
C PRO A 184 12.60 14.80 -12.06
N THR A 185 11.52 14.47 -12.75
CA THR A 185 11.15 15.07 -14.04
C THR A 185 9.88 15.87 -13.88
N THR A 186 9.93 17.17 -14.12
CA THR A 186 8.76 18.07 -14.02
C THR A 186 8.37 18.58 -15.40
N LEU A 187 7.09 18.47 -15.74
CA LEU A 187 6.51 19.02 -16.94
C LEU A 187 5.54 20.13 -16.54
N THR A 188 5.83 21.37 -16.95
CA THR A 188 4.99 22.55 -16.66
C THR A 188 4.49 23.16 -17.96
N SER A 189 3.23 23.60 -17.98
CA SER A 189 2.70 24.37 -19.11
C SER A 189 3.16 25.82 -19.05
N VAL A 190 3.09 26.52 -20.19
CA VAL A 190 3.17 27.99 -20.22
C VAL A 190 1.90 28.60 -19.62
N GLU A 191 2.01 29.79 -19.05
CA GLU A 191 0.93 30.45 -18.29
C GLU A 191 -0.32 30.69 -19.16
N ASP A 192 -0.15 31.07 -20.43
CA ASP A 192 -1.26 31.34 -21.35
C ASP A 192 -2.21 30.15 -21.53
N VAL A 193 -1.70 28.91 -21.37
CA VAL A 193 -2.49 27.68 -21.49
C VAL A 193 -3.60 27.65 -20.44
N VAL A 194 -3.40 28.23 -19.25
CA VAL A 194 -4.39 28.28 -18.17
C VAL A 194 -5.69 28.95 -18.61
N SER A 195 -5.61 29.93 -19.51
CA SER A 195 -6.79 30.66 -20.02
C SER A 195 -7.67 29.85 -20.99
N TYR A 196 -7.14 28.77 -21.57
CA TYR A 196 -7.90 27.96 -22.52
C TYR A 196 -8.88 27.03 -21.78
N PRO A 197 -10.13 26.89 -22.26
CA PRO A 197 -11.07 25.92 -21.73
C PRO A 197 -10.50 24.49 -21.73
N ILE A 198 -10.89 23.69 -20.74
CA ILE A 198 -10.42 22.31 -20.54
C ILE A 198 -10.64 21.47 -21.80
N GLU A 199 -11.78 21.64 -22.48
CA GLU A 199 -12.16 20.88 -23.69
C GLU A 199 -11.20 21.13 -24.86
N LYS A 200 -10.55 22.31 -24.91
CA LYS A 200 -9.55 22.63 -25.93
C LYS A 200 -8.17 22.09 -25.58
N ARG A 201 -7.84 22.04 -24.28
CA ARG A 201 -6.55 21.54 -23.80
C ARG A 201 -6.48 20.02 -23.75
N GLY A 202 -7.59 19.36 -23.43
CA GLY A 202 -7.65 17.92 -23.23
C GLY A 202 -6.93 17.41 -21.98
N CYS A 203 -6.56 18.29 -21.05
CA CYS A 203 -5.92 17.96 -19.78
C CYS A 203 -6.39 18.87 -18.65
N PHE A 204 -6.18 18.44 -17.41
CA PHE A 204 -6.53 19.17 -16.20
C PHE A 204 -5.28 19.68 -15.48
N PHE A 205 -5.37 20.87 -14.91
CA PHE A 205 -4.45 21.33 -13.87
C PHE A 205 -4.83 20.72 -12.51
N GLU A 206 -3.86 20.70 -11.59
CA GLU A 206 -3.97 20.10 -10.25
C GLU A 206 -5.18 20.59 -9.45
N TYR A 207 -5.65 21.81 -9.68
CA TYR A 207 -6.75 22.46 -8.95
C TYR A 207 -8.10 22.46 -9.70
N GLU A 208 -8.15 21.98 -10.94
CA GLU A 208 -9.37 22.03 -11.77
C GLU A 208 -10.32 20.87 -11.49
N ARG A 209 -9.81 19.81 -10.88
CA ARG A 209 -10.55 18.60 -10.56
C ARG A 209 -10.10 18.06 -9.22
N SER A 210 -11.02 17.46 -8.48
CA SER A 210 -10.70 16.70 -7.27
C SER A 210 -11.02 15.23 -7.50
N THR A 211 -10.31 14.38 -6.79
CA THR A 211 -10.45 12.92 -6.83
C THR A 211 -11.02 12.43 -5.50
N LEU A 212 -11.43 11.17 -5.42
CA LEU A 212 -11.88 10.58 -4.14
C LEU A 212 -10.73 10.52 -3.12
N LEU A 213 -9.49 10.59 -3.60
CA LEU A 213 -8.26 10.47 -2.82
C LEU A 213 -7.68 11.83 -2.38
N GLY A 214 -8.24 12.96 -2.82
CA GLY A 214 -7.81 14.28 -2.40
C GLY A 214 -8.18 15.42 -3.35
N ASN A 215 -7.77 16.63 -2.96
CA ASN A 215 -8.09 17.85 -3.71
C ASN A 215 -7.05 18.23 -4.77
N ILE A 216 -5.89 17.55 -4.79
CA ILE A 216 -4.83 17.76 -5.77
C ILE A 216 -5.00 16.68 -6.83
N TYR A 217 -5.37 17.08 -8.04
CA TYR A 217 -5.50 16.17 -9.17
C TYR A 217 -4.14 15.62 -9.59
N SER A 218 -4.08 14.30 -9.75
CA SER A 218 -3.05 13.65 -10.53
C SER A 218 -3.66 12.58 -11.44
N GLN A 219 -2.93 12.23 -12.49
CA GLN A 219 -3.34 11.15 -13.39
C GLN A 219 -3.46 9.82 -12.63
N SER A 220 -2.54 9.57 -11.69
CA SER A 220 -2.55 8.37 -10.84
C SER A 220 -3.87 8.22 -10.08
N ASP A 221 -4.25 9.27 -9.35
CA ASP A 221 -5.49 9.27 -8.58
C ASP A 221 -6.73 9.09 -9.45
N CYS A 222 -6.73 9.69 -10.65
CA CYS A 222 -7.82 9.51 -11.60
C CYS A 222 -7.97 8.06 -12.06
N HIS A 223 -6.87 7.33 -12.26
CA HIS A 223 -6.91 5.91 -12.59
C HIS A 223 -7.47 5.08 -11.43
N VAL A 224 -7.12 5.44 -10.19
CA VAL A 224 -7.65 4.77 -8.99
C VAL A 224 -9.15 5.04 -8.85
N ASP A 225 -9.60 6.28 -8.98
CA ASP A 225 -11.03 6.63 -8.98
C ASP A 225 -11.82 5.84 -10.02
N CYS A 226 -11.30 5.74 -11.25
CA CYS A 226 -11.92 4.94 -12.31
C CYS A 226 -12.04 3.45 -11.91
N ARG A 227 -11.02 2.89 -11.26
CA ARG A 227 -11.05 1.51 -10.76
C ARG A 227 -12.05 1.34 -9.62
N ILE A 228 -12.10 2.27 -8.67
CA ILE A 228 -13.10 2.27 -7.58
C ILE A 228 -14.51 2.22 -8.18
N VAL A 229 -14.84 3.16 -9.08
CA VAL A 229 -16.17 3.23 -9.70
C VAL A 229 -16.50 1.95 -10.48
N SER A 230 -15.54 1.41 -11.22
CA SER A 230 -15.74 0.18 -12.00
C SER A 230 -15.98 -1.05 -11.11
N ILE A 231 -15.15 -1.23 -10.07
CA ILE A 231 -15.28 -2.37 -9.16
C ILE A 231 -16.55 -2.24 -8.31
N GLN A 232 -16.90 -1.05 -7.85
CA GLN A 232 -18.14 -0.81 -7.12
C GLN A 232 -19.37 -1.13 -7.99
N ALA A 233 -19.36 -0.79 -9.28
CA ALA A 233 -20.45 -1.12 -10.19
C ALA A 233 -20.60 -2.63 -10.47
N MET A 234 -19.49 -3.36 -10.50
CA MET A 234 -19.48 -4.79 -10.88
C MET A 234 -19.55 -5.75 -9.69
N CYS A 235 -18.87 -5.42 -8.59
CA CYS A 235 -18.69 -6.25 -7.40
C CYS A 235 -19.32 -5.64 -6.13
N GLN A 236 -19.88 -4.42 -6.18
CA GLN A 236 -20.59 -3.78 -5.07
C GLN A 236 -19.74 -3.59 -3.79
N CYS A 237 -18.43 -3.51 -3.94
CA CYS A 237 -17.48 -3.29 -2.87
C CYS A 237 -16.25 -2.50 -3.38
N ILE A 238 -15.45 -1.98 -2.46
CA ILE A 238 -14.18 -1.31 -2.75
C ILE A 238 -13.02 -2.16 -2.26
N PRO A 239 -11.97 -2.41 -3.08
CA PRO A 239 -10.79 -3.14 -2.65
C PRO A 239 -10.20 -2.55 -1.37
N PHE A 240 -9.95 -3.41 -0.39
CA PHE A 240 -9.52 -2.96 0.93
C PHE A 240 -8.20 -2.17 0.94
N MET A 241 -7.34 -2.37 -0.07
CA MET A 241 -6.06 -1.67 -0.22
C MET A 241 -6.22 -0.18 -0.52
N ILE A 242 -7.37 0.24 -1.05
CA ILE A 242 -7.65 1.63 -1.39
C ILE A 242 -8.15 2.34 -0.12
N PRO A 243 -7.63 3.53 0.24
CA PRO A 243 -8.16 4.31 1.34
C PRO A 243 -9.48 4.96 0.91
N PHE A 244 -10.56 4.71 1.63
CA PHE A 244 -11.88 5.27 1.33
C PHE A 244 -12.57 5.86 2.57
N SER A 245 -13.69 6.54 2.35
CA SER A 245 -14.45 7.27 3.36
C SER A 245 -15.53 6.40 4.03
N THR A 246 -15.94 6.76 5.24
CA THR A 246 -16.92 5.99 6.02
C THR A 246 -18.29 6.02 5.34
N ASN A 247 -18.69 4.92 4.70
CA ASN A 247 -20.05 4.47 4.35
C ASN A 247 -20.04 3.38 3.24
N GLU A 248 -18.89 3.11 2.63
CA GLU A 248 -18.77 2.13 1.55
C GLU A 248 -18.36 0.73 2.06
N THR A 249 -18.82 -0.30 1.35
CA THR A 249 -18.55 -1.71 1.65
C THR A 249 -17.14 -2.10 1.19
N VAL A 250 -16.33 -2.62 2.09
CA VAL A 250 -14.99 -3.15 1.78
C VAL A 250 -15.10 -4.55 1.20
N CYS A 251 -14.37 -4.81 0.11
CA CYS A 251 -14.28 -6.16 -0.45
C CYS A 251 -13.59 -7.11 0.54
N THR A 252 -14.17 -8.29 0.65
CA THR A 252 -13.75 -9.36 1.54
C THR A 252 -13.22 -10.55 0.76
N LEU A 253 -12.86 -11.63 1.47
CA LEU A 253 -12.43 -12.88 0.84
C LEU A 253 -13.53 -13.51 -0.04
N ALA A 254 -14.81 -13.22 0.24
CA ALA A 254 -15.93 -13.71 -0.56
C ALA A 254 -15.99 -13.04 -1.94
N ASP A 255 -15.41 -11.86 -2.10
CA ASP A 255 -15.49 -11.04 -3.31
C ASP A 255 -14.35 -11.33 -4.30
N ILE A 256 -13.32 -12.08 -3.88
CA ILE A 256 -12.15 -12.44 -4.69
C ILE A 256 -12.52 -12.99 -6.09
N PRO A 257 -13.50 -13.90 -6.26
CA PRO A 257 -13.87 -14.37 -7.61
C PRO A 257 -14.42 -13.27 -8.52
N CYS A 258 -15.15 -12.30 -7.97
CA CYS A 258 -15.62 -11.15 -8.74
C CYS A 258 -14.45 -10.25 -9.13
N LEU A 259 -13.58 -9.94 -8.16
CA LEU A 259 -12.40 -9.10 -8.36
C LEU A 259 -11.44 -9.72 -9.39
N ASN A 260 -11.22 -11.03 -9.35
CA ASN A 260 -10.39 -11.75 -10.33
C ASN A 260 -10.91 -11.58 -11.77
N ARG A 261 -12.23 -11.61 -11.95
CA ARG A 261 -12.89 -11.50 -13.26
C ARG A 261 -12.77 -10.10 -13.87
N TYR A 262 -12.68 -9.06 -13.05
CA TYR A 262 -12.73 -7.66 -13.46
C TYR A 262 -11.49 -6.84 -13.06
N ARG A 263 -10.36 -7.54 -12.82
CA ARG A 263 -9.08 -6.93 -12.46
C ARG A 263 -8.51 -6.02 -13.55
#